data_AF-A0A351RBU5-F1
#
_entry.id   AF-A0A351RBU5-F1
#
_cell.length_a   1.000
_cell.length_b   1.000
_cell.length_c   1.000
_cell.angle_alpha   90.00
_cell.angle_beta   90.00
_cell.angle_gamma   90.00
#
_symmetry.space_group_name_H-M   'P 1'
#
loop_
_entity.id
_entity.type
_entity.pdbx_description
1 polymer ?
#
loop_
_entity_poly.entity_id
_entity_poly.type
_entity_poly.pdbx_seq_one_letter_code
_entity_poly.pdbx_strand_id
1 'polypeptide(L)' 'DDWITQFNNESLMKTAAKDWAVVKDGGKFEYMAGATITPRAIVKAVAKALQFFNDNKPQLLEKKPAEKVLQGKDKR' A
#
# COMPACT_ATOMS: atom_id res chain seq x y z
N ASP A 1 -1.41 -5.65 -20.34
CA ASP A 1 -2.74 -5.54 -19.69
C ASP A 1 -2.47 -4.89 -18.36
N ASP A 2 -2.54 -3.56 -18.34
CA ASP A 2 -1.73 -2.72 -17.45
C ASP A 2 -2.53 -2.23 -16.25
N TRP A 3 -3.63 -2.92 -15.94
CA TRP A 3 -4.59 -2.50 -14.92
C TRP A 3 -3.94 -2.30 -13.54
N ILE A 4 -2.91 -3.08 -13.19
CA ILE A 4 -2.22 -2.96 -11.90
C ILE A 4 -1.41 -1.65 -11.78
N THR A 5 -1.04 -1.03 -12.91
CA THR A 5 -0.26 0.22 -12.90
C THR A 5 -1.09 1.44 -12.50
N GLN A 6 -2.42 1.30 -12.45
CA GLN A 6 -3.35 2.37 -12.06
C GLN A 6 -3.14 2.87 -10.62
N PHE A 7 -2.51 2.07 -9.76
CA PHE A 7 -2.17 2.48 -8.38
C PHE A 7 -0.93 3.39 -8.32
N ASN A 8 -0.17 3.50 -9.41
CA ASN A 8 1.02 4.35 -9.44
C ASN A 8 0.64 5.82 -9.24
N ASN A 9 1.38 6.50 -8.38
CA ASN A 9 1.14 7.91 -8.03
C ASN A 9 -0.25 8.17 -7.44
N GLU A 10 -0.92 7.15 -6.89
CA GLU A 10 -2.15 7.31 -6.11
C GLU A 10 -1.86 7.47 -4.62
N SER A 11 -2.73 8.21 -3.94
CA SER A 11 -2.63 8.48 -2.51
C SER A 11 -4.00 8.81 -1.92
N LEU A 12 -4.11 8.77 -0.59
CA LEU A 12 -5.34 9.16 0.12
C LEU A 12 -5.71 10.64 -0.06
N MET A 13 -4.76 11.49 -0.45
CA MET A 13 -5.01 12.91 -0.75
C MET A 13 -5.48 13.12 -2.18
N LYS A 14 -4.97 12.31 -3.12
CA LYS A 14 -5.28 12.44 -4.55
C LYS A 14 -6.60 11.76 -4.93
N THR A 15 -6.91 10.63 -4.29
CA THR A 15 -8.11 9.83 -4.58
C THR A 15 -8.99 9.77 -3.35
N ALA A 16 -10.23 10.25 -3.49
CA ALA A 16 -11.19 10.27 -2.40
C ALA A 16 -11.56 8.85 -1.96
N ALA A 17 -11.93 8.69 -0.68
CA ALA A 17 -12.25 7.38 -0.11
C ALA A 17 -13.29 6.58 -0.92
N LYS A 18 -14.30 7.25 -1.47
CA LYS A 18 -15.36 6.64 -2.31
C LYS A 18 -14.84 6.12 -3.66
N ASP A 19 -13.74 6.68 -4.15
CA ASP A 19 -13.18 6.35 -5.46
C ASP A 19 -12.23 5.13 -5.39
N TRP A 20 -11.89 4.66 -4.17
CA TRP A 20 -11.18 3.41 -3.90
C TRP A 20 -12.06 2.17 -4.08
N ALA A 21 -12.66 2.06 -5.26
CA ALA A 21 -13.41 0.90 -5.71
C ALA A 21 -13.16 0.66 -7.20
N VAL A 22 -13.59 -0.49 -7.70
CA VAL A 22 -13.56 -0.75 -9.14
C VAL A 22 -14.61 0.09 -9.86
N VAL A 23 -14.41 0.40 -11.13
CA VAL A 23 -15.37 1.19 -11.95
C VAL A 23 -16.79 0.61 -11.95
N LYS A 24 -16.92 -0.72 -11.89
CA LYS A 24 -18.22 -1.40 -11.79
C LYS A 24 -18.99 -1.11 -10.49
N ASP A 25 -18.27 -0.73 -9.44
CA ASP A 25 -18.84 -0.39 -8.13
C ASP A 25 -18.86 1.15 -7.92
N GLY A 26 -18.63 1.94 -8.98
CA GLY A 26 -18.64 3.40 -8.95
C GLY A 26 -17.32 4.05 -8.52
N GLY A 27 -16.22 3.29 -8.46
CA GLY A 27 -14.89 3.83 -8.18
C GLY A 27 -14.07 4.15 -9.44
N LYS A 28 -12.77 4.37 -9.24
CA LYS A 28 -11.86 4.85 -10.29
C LYS A 28 -11.05 3.74 -10.99
N PHE A 29 -10.98 2.54 -10.40
CA PHE A 29 -10.01 1.53 -10.84
C PHE A 29 -10.61 0.52 -11.83
N GLU A 30 -10.00 0.38 -13.00
CA GLU A 30 -10.35 -0.65 -13.98
C GLU A 30 -10.06 -2.06 -13.45
N TYR A 31 -10.81 -3.04 -13.93
CA TYR A 31 -10.69 -4.45 -13.54
C TYR A 31 -10.58 -5.34 -14.77
N MET A 32 -9.89 -6.48 -14.62
CA MET A 32 -9.80 -7.48 -15.69
C MET A 32 -11.16 -8.15 -15.93
N ALA A 33 -11.58 -8.24 -17.20
CA ALA A 33 -12.82 -8.91 -17.58
C ALA A 33 -12.83 -10.38 -17.09
N GLY A 34 -13.94 -10.84 -16.51
CA GLY A 34 -14.08 -12.20 -15.98
C GLY A 34 -13.50 -12.42 -14.57
N ALA A 35 -12.75 -11.46 -14.01
CA ALA A 35 -12.23 -11.54 -12.64
C ALA A 35 -12.67 -10.31 -11.85
N THR A 36 -13.83 -10.35 -11.19
CA THR A 36 -14.32 -9.18 -10.42
C THR A 36 -14.13 -9.31 -8.91
N ILE A 37 -13.83 -10.50 -8.38
CA ILE A 37 -13.57 -10.68 -6.94
C ILE A 37 -12.15 -10.22 -6.59
N THR A 38 -11.16 -10.68 -7.35
CA THR A 38 -9.74 -10.38 -7.10
C THR A 38 -9.41 -8.88 -7.19
N PRO A 39 -9.84 -8.12 -8.21
CA PRO A 39 -9.52 -6.69 -8.30
C PRO A 39 -10.18 -5.87 -7.19
N ARG A 40 -11.41 -6.20 -6.78
CA ARG A 40 -12.05 -5.55 -5.62
C ARG A 40 -11.27 -5.74 -4.33
N ALA A 41 -10.77 -6.96 -4.10
CA ALA A 41 -9.94 -7.26 -2.94
C ALA A 41 -8.63 -6.46 -2.97
N ILE A 42 -8.01 -6.36 -4.14
CA ILE A 42 -6.76 -5.62 -4.33
C ILE A 42 -6.95 -4.12 -4.08
N VAL A 43 -7.95 -3.48 -4.68
CA VAL A 43 -8.23 -2.05 -4.46
C VAL A 43 -8.44 -1.76 -2.97
N LYS A 44 -9.23 -2.60 -2.27
CA LYS A 44 -9.45 -2.47 -0.82
C LYS A 44 -8.16 -2.67 -0.02
N ALA A 45 -7.31 -3.62 -0.40
CA ALA A 45 -6.05 -3.88 0.29
C ALA A 45 -5.07 -2.71 0.15
N VAL A 46 -4.95 -2.12 -1.04
CA VAL A 46 -4.10 -0.94 -1.27
C VAL A 46 -4.58 0.26 -0.46
N ALA A 47 -5.90 0.55 -0.49
CA ALA A 47 -6.47 1.64 0.31
C ALA A 47 -6.19 1.46 1.81
N LYS A 48 -6.36 0.23 2.33
CA LYS A 48 -6.06 -0.09 3.73
C LYS A 48 -4.57 0.04 4.05
N ALA A 49 -3.68 -0.38 3.15
CA ALA A 49 -2.24 -0.25 3.35
C ALA A 49 -1.81 1.22 3.41
N LEU A 50 -2.37 2.08 2.56
CA LEU A 50 -2.13 3.52 2.60
C LEU A 50 -2.65 4.15 3.90
N GLN A 51 -3.84 3.75 4.35
CA GLN A 51 -4.41 4.23 5.62
C GLN A 51 -3.53 3.81 6.80
N PHE A 52 -3.15 2.53 6.85
CA PHE A 52 -2.26 2.01 7.88
C PHE A 52 -0.92 2.76 7.89
N PHE A 53 -0.31 2.98 6.72
CA PHE A 53 0.95 3.72 6.63
C PHE A 53 0.79 5.16 7.13
N ASN A 54 -0.31 5.84 6.76
CA ASN A 54 -0.58 7.20 7.21
C ASN A 54 -0.73 7.27 8.74
N ASP A 55 -1.46 6.32 9.33
CA ASP A 55 -1.75 6.29 10.77
C ASP A 55 -0.51 5.89 11.61
N ASN A 56 0.40 5.10 11.05
CA ASN A 56 1.59 4.60 11.72
C ASN A 56 2.88 5.26 11.23
N LYS A 57 2.78 6.32 10.43
CA LYS A 57 3.92 6.98 9.78
C LYS A 57 5.10 7.29 10.72
N PRO A 58 4.88 7.82 11.95
CA PRO A 58 5.98 8.08 12.86
C PRO A 58 6.75 6.81 13.23
N GLN A 59 6.05 5.74 13.60
CA GLN A 59 6.67 4.47 14.01
C GLN A 59 7.36 3.75 12.86
N LEU A 60 6.81 3.83 11.65
CA LEU A 60 7.35 3.18 10.46
C LEU A 60 8.59 3.89 9.89
N LEU A 61 8.66 5.21 10.06
CA LEU A 61 9.77 6.03 9.56
C LEU A 61 10.81 6.35 10.63
N GLU A 62 10.53 6.03 11.90
CA GLU A 62 11.53 6.03 12.96
C GLU A 62 12.65 5.07 12.56
N LYS A 63 13.81 5.65 12.27
CA LYS A 63 15.03 4.94 11.94
C LYS A 63 15.53 4.26 13.20
N LYS A 64 14.96 3.10 13.55
CA LYS A 64 15.55 2.23 14.57
C LYS A 64 16.96 1.93 14.06
N PRO A 65 18.03 2.35 14.77
CA PRO A 65 19.38 2.03 14.34
C PRO A 65 19.41 0.52 14.23
N ALA A 66 19.82 0.00 13.06
CA ALA A 66 20.09 -1.42 12.91
C ALA A 66 20.91 -1.83 14.13
N GLU A 67 20.32 -2.69 14.95
CA GLU A 67 20.90 -3.19 16.18
C GLU A 67 22.32 -3.63 15.82
N LYS A 68 23.34 -2.94 16.36
CA LYS A 68 24.74 -3.28 16.15
C LYS A 68 24.92 -4.70 16.70
N VAL A 69 24.74 -5.69 15.86
CA VAL A 69 25.08 -7.08 16.15
C VAL A 69 26.60 -7.11 16.28
N LEU A 70 27.04 -7.08 17.55
CA LEU A 70 28.30 -7.58 18.07
C LEU A 70 29.58 -6.92 17.52
N GLN A 71 29.97 -5.79 18.13
CA GLN A 71 31.39 -5.54 18.39
C GLN A 71 31.84 -6.43 19.55
N GLY A 72 31.96 -7.73 19.29
CA GLY A 72 32.68 -8.67 20.13
C GLY A 72 34.17 -8.49 19.90
N LYS A 73 34.82 -7.78 20.82
CA LYS A 73 36.28 -7.73 20.96
C LYS A 73 36.79 -9.16 21.16
N ASP A 74 37.38 -9.78 20.14
CA ASP A 74 38.32 -10.87 20.38
C ASP A 74 39.72 -10.27 20.47
N LYS A 75 40.10 -9.93 21.70
CA LYS A 75 41.50 -9.80 22.12
C LYS A 75 41.99 -11.21 22.43
N ARG A 76 42.80 -11.79 21.55
CA ARG A 76 43.92 -12.68 21.91
C ARG A 76 45.07 -12.45 20.94
#